data_AF-M3AL52-F1
#
_entry.id   AF-M3AL52-F1
#
_cell.length_a   1.000
_cell.length_b   1.000
_cell.length_c   1.000
_cell.angle_alpha   90.00
_cell.angle_beta   90.00
_cell.angle_gamma   90.00
#
_symmetry.space_group_name_H-M   'P 1'
#
loop_
_entity.id
_entity.type
_entity.pdbx_description
1 polymer ?
#
loop_
_entity_poly.entity_id
_entity_poly.type
_entity_poly.pdbx_seq_one_letter_code
_entity_poly.pdbx_strand_id
1 'polypeptide(L)'
;EDGNYVMGLEVYHALHCVNAIRMYIFPDNYEFREKKSETELHKRSIDHCIDYLRQYVQCNADLTPMYAEWLGAYRLVLKPYATHTCRDFSRIRDWIEENVQEGQRSGEVLR
;
A
#
# COMPACT_ATOMS: atom_id res chain seq x y z
N GLU A 1 -14.65 -12.72 -28.67
CA GLU A 1 -13.47 -12.26 -27.94
C GLU A 1 -13.72 -12.56 -26.47
N ASP A 2 -13.17 -13.66 -25.97
CA ASP A 2 -13.39 -14.10 -24.59
C ASP A 2 -12.41 -13.34 -23.68
N GLY A 3 -12.76 -12.09 -23.38
CA GLY A 3 -12.01 -11.24 -22.47
C GLY A 3 -12.23 -11.67 -21.03
N ASN A 4 -11.27 -12.36 -20.44
CA ASN A 4 -11.24 -12.60 -19.00
C ASN A 4 -10.89 -11.28 -18.30
N TYR A 5 -11.90 -10.58 -17.78
CA TYR A 5 -11.71 -9.41 -16.93
C TYR A 5 -11.48 -9.87 -15.49
N VAL A 6 -10.33 -9.53 -14.92
CA VAL A 6 -10.08 -9.66 -13.48
C VAL A 6 -10.31 -8.29 -12.86
N MET A 7 -11.15 -8.24 -11.82
CA MET A 7 -11.43 -7.02 -11.06
C MET A 7 -10.91 -7.19 -9.65
N GLY A 8 -10.32 -6.14 -9.11
CA GLY A 8 -9.84 -6.07 -7.72
C GLY A 8 -10.11 -4.69 -7.15
N LEU A 9 -10.10 -4.59 -5.82
CA LEU A 9 -10.22 -3.29 -5.15
C LEU A 9 -8.84 -2.63 -5.05
N GLU A 10 -8.74 -1.37 -5.48
CA GLU A 10 -7.54 -0.53 -5.42
C GLU A 10 -6.83 -0.57 -4.06
N VAL A 11 -7.59 -0.62 -2.96
CA VAL A 11 -7.02 -0.66 -1.60
C VAL A 11 -6.10 -1.87 -1.36
N TYR A 12 -6.35 -3.00 -2.02
CA TYR A 12 -5.48 -4.18 -1.90
C TYR A 12 -4.22 -4.03 -2.73
N HIS A 13 -4.29 -3.35 -3.88
CA HIS A 13 -3.10 -3.01 -4.65
C HIS A 13 -2.22 -2.02 -3.86
N ALA A 14 -2.82 -1.01 -3.22
CA ALA A 14 -2.09 -0.12 -2.31
C ALA A 14 -1.40 -0.87 -1.17
N LEU A 15 -2.09 -1.80 -0.51
CA LEU A 15 -1.49 -2.62 0.55
C LEU A 15 -0.36 -3.53 0.03
N HIS A 16 -0.52 -4.11 -1.15
CA HIS A 16 0.52 -4.87 -1.83
C HIS A 16 1.77 -4.01 -2.09
N CYS A 17 1.58 -2.81 -2.64
CA CYS A 17 2.67 -1.85 -2.89
C CYS A 17 3.40 -1.45 -1.60
N VAL A 18 2.67 -1.18 -0.51
CA VAL A 18 3.26 -0.89 0.79
C VAL A 18 4.11 -2.06 1.30
N ASN A 19 3.61 -3.29 1.18
CA ASN A 19 4.36 -4.48 1.58
C ASN A 19 5.60 -4.71 0.71
N ALA A 20 5.49 -4.51 -0.60
CA ALA A 20 6.63 -4.61 -1.52
C ALA A 20 7.74 -3.61 -1.17
N ILE A 21 7.39 -2.36 -0.86
CA ILE A 21 8.35 -1.34 -0.40
C ILE A 21 8.98 -1.72 0.95
N ARG A 22 8.18 -2.19 1.92
CA ARG A 22 8.69 -2.66 3.22
C ARG A 22 9.72 -3.78 3.04
N MET A 23 9.41 -4.74 2.20
CA MET A 23 10.29 -5.86 1.85
C MET A 23 11.58 -5.40 1.15
N TYR A 24 11.49 -4.39 0.29
CA TYR A 24 12.64 -3.81 -0.41
C TYR A 24 13.58 -3.04 0.55
N ILE A 25 13.03 -2.32 1.53
CA ILE A 25 13.82 -1.53 2.50
C ILE A 25 14.53 -2.43 3.52
N PHE A 26 13.92 -3.55 3.90
CA PHE A 26 14.46 -4.46 4.93
C PHE A 26 14.73 -5.86 4.38
N PRO A 27 15.61 -6.02 3.37
CA PRO A 27 15.75 -7.28 2.66
C PRO A 27 16.22 -8.42 3.57
N ASP A 28 17.01 -8.13 4.60
CA ASP A 28 17.55 -9.14 5.54
C ASP A 28 16.47 -9.81 6.41
N ASN A 29 15.29 -9.18 6.54
CA ASN A 29 14.18 -9.72 7.33
C ASN A 29 13.31 -10.70 6.55
N TYR A 30 13.60 -10.93 5.26
CA TYR A 30 12.76 -11.73 4.38
C TYR A 30 13.58 -12.72 3.57
N GLU A 31 13.20 -14.00 3.65
CA GLU A 31 13.76 -15.03 2.79
C GLU A 31 13.17 -14.90 1.38
N PHE A 32 13.87 -14.19 0.51
CA PHE A 32 13.54 -14.18 -0.90
C PHE A 32 14.21 -15.37 -1.60
N ARG A 33 13.44 -16.09 -2.43
CA ARG A 33 13.96 -17.19 -3.28
C ARG A 33 15.09 -16.75 -4.23
N GLU A 34 15.22 -15.46 -4.48
CA GLU A 34 16.32 -14.83 -5.20
C GLU A 34 16.82 -13.65 -4.37
N LYS A 35 18.08 -13.22 -4.51
CA LYS A 35 18.53 -11.92 -3.98
C LYS A 35 17.84 -10.79 -4.78
N LYS A 36 16.56 -10.59 -4.51
CA LYS A 36 15.62 -9.73 -5.26
C LYS A 36 16.02 -8.25 -5.22
N SER A 37 16.79 -7.81 -4.22
CA SER A 37 17.21 -6.42 -4.08
C SER A 37 18.08 -5.89 -5.23
N GLU A 38 18.69 -6.76 -6.05
CA GLU A 38 19.69 -6.35 -7.05
C GLU A 38 19.20 -6.36 -8.50
N THR A 39 18.01 -6.90 -8.83
CA THR A 39 17.55 -6.94 -10.23
C THR A 39 16.83 -5.66 -10.64
N GLU A 40 17.12 -5.17 -11.85
CA GLU A 40 16.48 -3.97 -12.42
C GLU A 40 14.96 -4.09 -12.52
N LEU A 41 14.44 -5.31 -12.64
CA LEU A 41 13.00 -5.59 -12.61
C LEU A 41 12.39 -5.24 -11.25
N HIS A 42 13.03 -5.59 -10.13
CA HIS A 42 12.53 -5.23 -8.80
C HIS A 42 12.55 -3.71 -8.57
N LYS A 43 13.60 -3.02 -8.99
CA LYS A 43 13.66 -1.55 -8.88
C LYS A 43 12.51 -0.89 -9.66
N ARG A 44 12.22 -1.37 -10.88
CA ARG A 44 11.07 -0.89 -11.67
C ARG A 44 9.73 -1.20 -11.01
N SER A 45 9.56 -2.37 -10.40
CA SER A 45 8.36 -2.70 -9.65
C SER A 45 8.15 -1.76 -8.45
N ILE A 46 9.23 -1.43 -7.72
CA ILE A 46 9.17 -0.48 -6.61
C ILE A 46 8.90 0.95 -7.08
N ASP A 47 9.50 1.38 -8.19
CA ASP A 47 9.21 2.69 -8.80
C ASP A 47 7.72 2.82 -9.18
N HIS A 48 7.15 1.79 -9.82
CA HIS A 48 5.71 1.71 -10.09
C HIS A 48 4.87 1.78 -8.80
N CYS A 49 5.27 1.05 -7.75
CA CYS A 49 4.58 1.10 -6.45
C CYS A 49 4.56 2.52 -5.87
N ILE A 50 5.67 3.25 -5.98
CA ILE A 50 5.78 4.63 -5.47
C ILE A 50 4.89 5.59 -6.26
N ASP A 51 4.91 5.53 -7.60
CA ASP A 51 4.03 6.39 -8.41
C ASP A 51 2.55 6.04 -8.20
N TYR A 52 2.21 4.75 -8.12
CA TYR A 52 0.86 4.32 -7.78
C TYR A 52 0.41 4.86 -6.43
N LEU A 53 1.22 4.71 -5.37
CA LEU A 53 0.89 5.22 -4.04
C LEU A 53 0.79 6.75 -4.01
N ARG A 54 1.61 7.47 -4.78
CA ARG A 54 1.48 8.92 -4.96
C ARG A 54 0.10 9.27 -5.52
N GLN A 55 -0.35 8.59 -6.58
CA GLN A 55 -1.68 8.80 -7.15
C GLN A 55 -2.78 8.44 -6.14
N TYR A 56 -2.65 7.29 -5.47
CA TYR A 56 -3.62 6.84 -4.47
C TYR A 56 -3.79 7.86 -3.33
N VAL A 57 -2.70 8.42 -2.81
CA VAL A 57 -2.71 9.46 -1.76
C VAL A 57 -3.37 10.75 -2.27
N GLN A 58 -3.08 11.17 -3.50
CA GLN A 58 -3.72 12.36 -4.09
C GLN A 58 -5.23 12.18 -4.27
N CYS A 59 -5.67 10.98 -4.67
CA CYS A 59 -7.09 10.67 -4.85
C CYS A 59 -7.85 10.55 -3.52
N ASN A 60 -7.17 10.13 -2.44
CA ASN A 60 -7.75 9.93 -1.11
C ASN A 60 -7.28 11.00 -0.11
N ALA A 61 -7.02 12.22 -0.58
CA ALA A 61 -6.39 13.28 0.21
C ALA A 61 -7.08 13.48 1.58
N ASP A 62 -6.33 13.21 2.65
CA ASP A 62 -6.80 13.39 4.02
C ASP A 62 -6.59 14.85 4.45
N LEU A 63 -7.69 15.51 4.80
CA LEU A 63 -7.71 16.91 5.23
C LEU A 63 -7.61 17.09 6.75
N THR A 64 -7.40 16.00 7.50
CA THR A 64 -7.20 16.05 8.95
C THR A 64 -6.02 16.95 9.28
N PRO A 65 -6.21 18.05 10.05
CA PRO A 65 -5.14 18.98 10.34
C PRO A 65 -4.01 18.31 11.12
N MET A 66 -2.77 18.52 10.65
CA MET A 66 -1.57 18.12 11.37
C MET A 66 -1.08 19.28 12.23
N TYR A 67 -0.80 19.02 13.50
CA TYR A 67 -0.22 20.01 14.40
C TYR A 67 1.30 20.05 14.22
N ALA A 68 1.88 21.22 14.48
CA ALA A 68 3.32 21.39 14.53
C ALA A 68 3.70 22.15 15.80
N GLU A 69 4.81 21.77 16.41
CA GLU A 69 5.35 22.44 17.60
C GLU A 69 6.72 23.03 17.30
N TRP A 70 7.01 24.17 17.93
CA TRP A 70 8.35 24.75 17.91
C TRP A 70 9.18 24.17 19.05
N LEU A 71 10.31 23.55 18.70
CA LEU A 71 11.36 23.16 19.63
C LEU A 71 12.46 24.23 19.62
N GLY A 72 12.37 25.16 20.58
CA GLY A 72 13.22 26.34 20.60
C GLY A 72 12.95 27.28 19.42
N ALA A 73 13.92 28.14 19.09
CA ALA A 73 13.71 29.23 18.14
C ALA A 73 13.78 28.82 16.66
N TYR A 74 14.27 27.63 16.32
CA TYR A 74 14.65 27.29 14.94
C TYR A 74 14.16 25.94 14.42
N ARG A 75 13.48 25.13 15.25
CA ARG A 75 13.08 23.78 14.86
C ARG A 75 11.57 23.63 14.95
N LEU A 76 10.91 23.49 13.80
CA LEU A 76 9.52 23.09 13.72
C LEU A 76 9.44 21.55 13.63
N VAL A 77 8.62 20.92 14.45
CA VAL A 77 8.39 19.47 14.44
C VAL A 77 6.93 19.19 14.15
N LEU A 78 6.69 18.41 13.10
CA LEU A 78 5.36 17.93 12.75
C LEU A 78 4.92 16.82 13.71
N LYS A 79 3.66 16.88 14.14
CA LYS A 79 3.02 15.91 15.03
C LYS A 79 1.89 15.19 14.27
N PRO A 80 2.20 14.10 13.56
CA PRO A 80 1.23 13.37 12.74
C PRO A 80 0.37 12.41 13.58
N TYR A 81 -0.10 12.84 14.75
CA TYR A 81 -0.89 12.01 15.68
C TYR A 81 -2.37 12.41 15.72
N ALA A 82 -2.89 12.97 14.62
CA ALA A 82 -4.28 13.37 14.55
C ALA A 82 -5.21 12.15 14.44
N THR A 83 -6.44 12.28 14.91
CA THR A 83 -7.47 11.25 14.70
C THR A 83 -7.96 11.32 13.27
N HIS A 84 -7.84 10.20 12.55
CA HIS A 84 -8.28 10.07 11.17
C HIS A 84 -9.65 9.38 11.10
N THR A 85 -10.43 9.69 10.06
CA THR A 85 -11.67 8.96 9.76
C THR A 85 -11.39 7.90 8.71
N CYS A 86 -11.49 6.62 9.10
CA CYS A 86 -11.21 5.49 8.20
C CYS A 86 -12.49 4.84 7.67
N ARG A 87 -12.37 4.13 6.56
CA ARG A 87 -13.38 3.16 6.14
C ARG A 87 -13.31 1.92 7.03
N ASP A 88 -14.47 1.29 7.24
CA ASP A 88 -14.53 0.03 7.98
C ASP A 88 -13.95 -1.11 7.13
N PHE A 89 -12.76 -1.55 7.50
CA PHE A 89 -11.99 -2.54 6.73
C PHE A 89 -12.55 -3.97 6.86
N SER A 90 -13.24 -4.30 7.96
CA SER A 90 -13.85 -5.63 8.07
C SER A 90 -14.96 -5.76 7.03
N ARG A 91 -15.79 -4.72 6.87
CA ARG A 91 -16.85 -4.73 5.86
C ARG A 91 -16.34 -4.81 4.43
N ILE A 92 -15.19 -4.19 4.14
CA ILE A 92 -14.53 -4.29 2.83
C ILE A 92 -14.06 -5.72 2.58
N ARG A 93 -13.42 -6.34 3.58
CA ARG A 93 -12.96 -7.74 3.49
C ARG A 93 -14.14 -8.70 3.31
N ASP A 94 -15.16 -8.58 4.14
CA ASP A 94 -16.33 -9.45 4.11
C ASP A 94 -17.02 -9.37 2.73
N TRP A 95 -17.14 -8.16 2.16
CA TRP A 95 -17.66 -7.99 0.80
C TRP A 95 -16.81 -8.71 -0.25
N ILE A 96 -15.48 -8.66 -0.16
CA ILE A 96 -14.60 -9.41 -1.09
C ILE A 96 -14.79 -10.91 -0.95
N GLU A 97 -14.82 -11.42 0.28
CA GLU A 97 -14.97 -12.85 0.54
C GLU A 97 -16.29 -13.41 -0.03
N GLU A 98 -17.35 -12.61 0.00
CA GLU A 98 -18.66 -12.95 -0.55
C GLU A 98 -18.73 -12.84 -2.09
N ASN A 99 -17.97 -11.91 -2.70
CA ASN A 99 -18.16 -11.51 -4.10
C ASN A 99 -17.04 -11.92 -5.06
N VAL A 100 -15.88 -12.36 -4.56
CA VAL A 100 -14.77 -12.81 -5.41
C VAL A 100 -14.78 -14.34 -5.53
N GLN A 101 -14.91 -14.83 -6.77
CA GLN A 101 -14.89 -16.28 -7.03
C GLN A 101 -13.53 -16.90 -6.72
N GLU A 102 -13.51 -18.17 -6.31
CA GLU A 102 -12.30 -18.92 -5.94
C GLU A 102 -11.17 -18.86 -6.99
N GLY A 103 -11.51 -18.78 -8.28
CA GLY A 103 -10.54 -18.68 -9.37
C GLY A 103 -9.90 -17.29 -9.57
N GLN A 104 -10.43 -16.24 -8.93
CA GLN A 104 -9.83 -14.89 -8.90
C GLN A 104 -8.98 -14.65 -7.65
N ARG A 105 -8.84 -15.66 -6.77
CA ARG A 105 -7.78 -15.71 -5.76
C ARG A 105 -6.43 -16.01 -6.43
N SER A 106 -6.01 -15.20 -7.41
CA SER A 106 -4.61 -15.25 -7.86
C SER A 106 -3.76 -14.93 -6.64
N GLY A 107 -2.95 -15.91 -6.23
CA GLY A 107 -2.23 -15.94 -4.96
C GLY A 107 -1.48 -14.65 -4.64
N GLU A 108 -1.33 -14.38 -3.34
CA GLU A 108 -0.69 -13.20 -2.72
C GLU A 108 -1.62 -12.05 -2.28
N VAL A 109 -2.94 -12.26 -2.25
CA VAL A 109 -3.80 -11.40 -1.42
C VAL A 109 -3.91 -12.04 -0.03
N LEU A 110 -3.04 -11.62 0.88
CA LEU A 110 -3.15 -11.81 2.34
C LEU A 110 -2.85 -13.22 2.91
N ARG A 111 -1.59 -13.65 2.80
CA ARG A 111 -0.92 -14.30 3.93
C ARG A 111 0.43 -13.63 4.16
#